data_AF-A0ABD0MK44-F1
#
_entry.id   AF-A0ABD0MK44-F1
#
_cell.length_a   1.000
_cell.length_b   1.000
_cell.length_c   1.000
_cell.angle_alpha   90.00
_cell.angle_beta   90.00
_cell.angle_gamma   90.00
#
_symmetry.space_group_name_H-M   'P 1'
#
loop_
_entity.id
_entity.type
_entity.pdbx_description
1 polymer ?
#
loop_
_entity_poly.entity_id
_entity_poly.type
_entity_poly.pdbx_seq_one_letter_code
_entity_poly.pdbx_strand_id
1 'polypeptide(L)' 'TQELCCPDGWLLFSTHCYFFSNDGMPWEAAKNECKKKRSELLVLKSKEEK' A
#
# COMPACT_ATOMS: atom_id res chain seq x y z
N THR A 1 3.67 2.10 24.42
CA THR A 1 4.24 2.71 23.21
C THR A 1 3.53 2.09 22.03
N GLN A 2 2.75 2.87 21.28
CA GLN A 2 2.03 2.33 20.13
C GLN A 2 3.08 2.14 19.03
N GLU A 3 3.56 0.91 18.86
CA GLU A 3 4.47 0.57 17.78
C GLU A 3 3.75 0.88 16.46
N LEU A 4 4.33 1.76 15.63
CA LEU A 4 3.95 1.82 14.22
C LEU A 4 4.40 0.51 13.60
N CYS A 5 3.54 -0.50 13.66
CA CYS A 5 3.73 -1.77 12.98
C CYS A 5 2.78 -1.86 11.80
N CYS A 6 3.32 -2.30 10.67
CA CYS A 6 2.52 -2.66 9.51
C CYS A 6 2.13 -4.14 9.56
N PRO A 7 1.05 -4.55 8.88
CA PRO A 7 0.72 -5.96 8.75
C PRO A 7 1.84 -6.76 8.07
N ASP A 8 1.86 -8.07 8.26
CA ASP A 8 2.86 -8.94 7.64
C ASP A 8 2.89 -8.76 6.11
N GLY A 9 4.10 -8.58 5.58
CA GLY A 9 4.33 -8.35 4.14
C GLY A 9 4.11 -6.90 3.67
N TRP A 10 3.89 -5.96 4.60
CA TRP A 10 3.80 -4.53 4.31
C TRP A 10 5.05 -3.80 4.80
N LEU A 11 5.47 -2.78 4.07
CA LEU A 11 6.60 -1.94 4.41
C LEU A 11 6.12 -0.66 5.10
N LEU A 12 6.67 -0.38 6.27
CA LEU A 12 6.46 0.90 6.94
C LEU A 12 7.37 1.96 6.31
N PHE A 13 6.78 3.04 5.82
CA PHE A 13 7.51 4.24 5.45
C PHE A 13 6.79 5.47 5.99
N SER A 14 7.50 6.28 6.79
CA SER A 14 6.92 7.38 7.56
C SER A 14 5.77 6.87 8.45
N THR A 15 4.54 7.35 8.23
CA THR A 15 3.34 6.96 8.97
C THR A 15 2.40 6.05 8.18
N HIS A 16 2.85 5.50 7.05
CA HIS A 16 2.02 4.69 6.16
C HIS A 16 2.61 3.30 5.90
N CYS A 17 1.73 2.35 5.63
CA CYS A 17 2.08 0.98 5.26
C CYS A 17 1.86 0.79 3.76
N TYR A 18 2.87 0.25 3.07
CA TYR A 18 2.87 0.03 1.63
C TYR A 18 2.96 -1.45 1.31
N PHE A 19 2.16 -1.90 0.34
CA PHE A 19 2.19 -3.26 -0.16
C PHE A 19 2.53 -3.26 -1.64
N PHE A 20 3.50 -4.10 -2.01
CA PHE A 20 3.93 -4.27 -3.39
C PHE A 20 3.47 -5.63 -3.90
N SER A 21 2.60 -5.60 -4.91
CA SER A 21 2.16 -6.81 -5.61
C SER A 21 3.21 -7.19 -6.66
N ASN A 22 3.56 -8.48 -6.73
CA ASN A 22 4.36 -9.03 -7.83
C ASN A 22 3.49 -9.32 -9.07
N ASP A 23 2.17 -9.33 -8.91
CA ASP A 23 1.23 -9.61 -10.00
C ASP A 23 0.91 -8.32 -10.78
N GLY A 24 1.05 -8.40 -12.10
CA GLY A 24 0.60 -7.36 -13.02
C GLY A 24 -0.90 -7.49 -13.29
N MET A 25 -1.66 -6.42 -13.09
CA MET A 25 -3.10 -6.40 -13.31
C MET A 25 -3.59 -5.04 -13.83
N PRO A 26 -4.75 -4.99 -14.53
CA PRO A 26 -5.36 -3.73 -14.94
C PRO A 26 -5.65 -2.82 -13.73
N TRP A 27 -5.60 -1.51 -13.95
CA TRP A 27 -5.71 -0.52 -12.87
C TRP A 27 -6.96 -0.70 -11.98
N GLU A 28 -8.13 -0.93 -12.58
CA GLU A 28 -9.37 -1.16 -11.82
C GLU A 28 -9.33 -2.46 -11.01
N ALA A 29 -8.66 -3.49 -11.52
CA ALA A 29 -8.47 -4.74 -10.78
C ALA A 29 -7.55 -4.51 -9.58
N ALA A 30 -6.43 -3.81 -9.77
CA ALA A 30 -5.50 -3.44 -8.69
C ALA A 30 -6.20 -2.64 -7.59
N LYS A 31 -7.03 -1.67 -7.98
CA LYS A 31 -7.82 -0.86 -7.04
C LYS A 31 -8.77 -1.71 -6.22
N ASN A 32 -9.44 -2.68 -6.83
CA ASN A 32 -10.34 -3.58 -6.12
C ASN A 32 -9.59 -4.57 -5.21
N GLU A 33 -8.40 -5.04 -5.61
CA GLU A 33 -7.56 -5.89 -4.75
C GLU A 33 -7.07 -5.15 -3.50
N CYS A 34 -6.63 -3.89 -3.63
CA CYS A 34 -6.28 -3.07 -2.47
C CYS A 34 -7.48 -2.93 -1.51
N LYS A 35 -8.68 -2.66 -2.03
CA LYS A 35 -9.90 -2.57 -1.21
C LYS A 35 -10.20 -3.87 -0.46
N LYS A 36 -10.01 -5.04 -1.09
CA LYS A 36 -10.18 -6.35 -0.43
C LYS A 36 -9.20 -6.53 0.74
N LYS A 37 -8.01 -5.94 0.64
CA LYS A 37 -6.99 -5.91 1.71
C LYS A 37 -7.22 -4.81 2.75
N ARG A 38 -8.38 -4.13 2.73
CA ARG A 38 -8.71 -2.97 3.60
C ARG A 38 -7.70 -1.83 3.43
N SER A 39 -7.21 -1.63 2.21
CA SER A 39 -6.29 -0.57 1.84
C SER A 39 -6.76 0.16 0.57
N GLU A 40 -5.99 1.15 0.15
CA GLU A 40 -6.20 1.87 -1.10
C GLU A 40 -5.03 1.65 -2.05
N LEU A 41 -5.30 1.77 -3.36
CA LEU A 41 -4.25 1.74 -4.37
C LEU A 41 -3.44 3.04 -4.26
N LEU A 42 -2.12 2.91 -4.12
CA LEU A 42 -1.24 4.06 -3.96
C LEU A 42 -1.34 4.99 -5.17
N VAL A 43 -1.61 6.26 -4.89
CA VAL A 43 -1.48 7.36 -5.84
C VAL A 43 -0.41 8.29 -5.29
N LEU A 44 0.71 8.41 -6.00
CA LEU A 44 1.82 9.26 -5.59
C LEU A 44 1.38 10.72 -5.65
N LYS A 45 1.29 11.37 -4.49
CA LYS A 45 0.90 12.79 -4.37
C LYS A 45 2.11 13.70 -4.12
N SER A 46 3.24 13.13 -3.74
CA SER A 46 4.46 13.84 -3.36
C SER A 46 5.70 13.26 -4.03
N LYS A 47 6.81 14.01 -4.03
CA LYS A 47 8.09 13.51 -4.57
C LYS A 47 8.79 12.59 -3.59
N GLU A 48 8.49 12.74 -2.30
CA GLU A 48 9.04 11.97 -1.19
C GLU A 48 8.57 10.51 -1.20
N GLU A 49 7.42 10.23 -1.83
CA GLU A 49 6.86 8.88 -2.00
C GLU A 49 7.31 8.19 -3.29
N LYS A 50 8.14 8.85 -4.12
CA LYS A 50 8.64 8.33 -5.39
C LYS A 50 9.81 7.36 -5.19
#